data_AF-A0A521GH39-F1
#
_entry.id   AF-A0A521GH39-F1
#
_cell.length_a   1.000
_cell.length_b   1.000
_cell.length_c   1.000
_cell.angle_alpha   90.00
_cell.angle_beta   90.00
_cell.angle_gamma   90.00
#
_symmetry.space_group_name_H-M   'P 1'
#
loop_
_entity.id
_entity.type
_entity.pdbx_description
1 polymer ?
#
loop_
_entity_poly.entity_id
_entity_poly.type
_entity_poly.pdbx_seq_one_letter_code
_entity_poly.pdbx_strand_id
1 'polypeptide(L)'
;MDWLAKEACLSNKQFYRKSMERLGISPKLFDRIIRFNRAARLRSDHPTHDWLRVALESGYYDYQHLARDFRAFTKLNPNEFTQIDGLAVPCAFGDVSP
;
A
#
# COMPACT_ATOMS: atom_id res chain seq x y z
N MET A 1 9.03 -6.87 6.24
CA MET A 1 8.79 -8.26 5.79
C MET A 1 9.66 -9.31 6.47
N ASP A 2 10.86 -8.99 6.97
CA ASP A 2 11.70 -9.97 7.68
C ASP A 2 11.03 -10.54 8.95
N TRP A 3 10.22 -9.74 9.63
CA TRP A 3 9.47 -10.18 10.81
C TRP A 3 8.39 -11.21 10.45
N LEU A 4 7.63 -10.98 9.37
CA LEU A 4 6.65 -11.93 8.81
C LEU A 4 7.28 -13.25 8.37
N ALA A 5 8.49 -13.20 7.79
CA ALA A 5 9.23 -14.41 7.42
C ALA A 5 9.62 -15.23 8.67
N LYS A 6 10.08 -14.54 9.75
CA LYS A 6 10.37 -15.17 11.05
C LYS A 6 9.14 -15.76 11.71
N GLU A 7 8.01 -15.06 11.70
CA GLU A 7 6.72 -15.53 12.23
C GLU A 7 6.26 -16.82 11.53
N ALA A 8 6.49 -16.90 10.21
CA ALA A 8 6.18 -18.07 9.42
C ALA A 8 7.23 -19.22 9.55
N CYS A 9 8.26 -19.05 10.39
CA CYS A 9 9.41 -19.96 10.50
C CYS A 9 10.14 -20.21 9.16
N LEU A 10 10.19 -19.19 8.29
CA LEU A 10 10.80 -19.27 6.96
C LEU A 10 12.01 -18.34 6.83
N SER A 11 13.03 -18.77 6.08
CA SER A 11 14.04 -17.83 5.60
C SER A 11 13.42 -16.87 4.58
N ASN A 12 14.00 -15.67 4.44
CA ASN A 12 13.53 -14.67 3.48
C ASN A 12 13.42 -15.20 2.02
N LYS A 13 14.33 -16.06 1.59
CA LYS A 13 14.26 -16.71 0.27
C LYS A 13 13.08 -17.67 0.16
N GLN A 14 12.82 -18.47 1.21
CA GLN A 14 11.68 -19.39 1.21
C GLN A 14 10.35 -18.63 1.29
N PHE A 15 10.28 -17.57 2.09
CA PHE A 15 9.11 -16.70 2.17
C PHE A 15 8.83 -16.00 0.84
N TYR A 16 9.85 -15.47 0.17
CA TYR A 16 9.75 -14.91 -1.18
C TYR A 16 9.20 -15.94 -2.17
N ARG A 17 9.81 -17.13 -2.22
CA ARG A 17 9.38 -18.20 -3.13
C ARG A 17 7.94 -18.61 -2.87
N LYS A 18 7.56 -18.83 -1.61
CA LYS A 18 6.17 -19.19 -1.25
C LYS A 18 5.17 -18.08 -1.54
N SER A 19 5.56 -16.82 -1.37
CA SER A 19 4.70 -15.69 -1.74
C SER A 19 4.49 -15.62 -3.24
N MET A 20 5.53 -15.84 -4.04
CA MET A 20 5.38 -15.97 -5.50
C MET A 20 4.54 -17.19 -5.89
N GLU A 21 4.76 -18.36 -5.27
CA GLU A 21 4.03 -19.60 -5.57
C GLU A 21 2.54 -19.51 -5.19
N ARG A 22 2.19 -18.82 -4.10
CA ARG A 22 0.80 -18.76 -3.58
C ARG A 22 0.03 -17.51 -3.96
N LEU A 23 0.69 -16.35 -3.99
CA LEU A 23 0.06 -15.05 -4.25
C LEU A 23 0.38 -14.52 -5.65
N GLY A 24 1.34 -15.12 -6.36
CA GLY A 24 1.80 -14.64 -7.67
C GLY A 24 2.60 -13.33 -7.62
N ILE A 25 2.79 -12.76 -6.42
CA ILE A 25 3.44 -11.46 -6.22
C ILE A 25 4.55 -11.53 -5.19
N SER A 26 5.56 -10.69 -5.39
CA SER A 26 6.67 -10.63 -4.43
C SER A 26 6.21 -10.00 -3.10
N PRO A 27 6.77 -10.42 -1.96
CA PRO A 27 6.50 -9.78 -0.66
C PRO A 27 6.73 -8.28 -0.67
N LYS A 28 7.72 -7.80 -1.42
CA LYS A 28 8.00 -6.37 -1.57
C LYS A 28 6.89 -5.64 -2.32
N LEU A 29 6.32 -6.26 -3.35
CA LEU A 29 5.20 -5.70 -4.08
C LEU A 29 3.95 -5.67 -3.20
N PHE A 30 3.70 -6.75 -2.45
CA PHE A 30 2.59 -6.82 -1.50
C PHE A 30 2.67 -5.71 -0.44
N ASP A 31 3.85 -5.50 0.14
CA ASP A 31 4.09 -4.40 1.08
C ASP A 31 3.85 -3.01 0.47
N ARG A 32 4.23 -2.79 -0.79
CA ARG A 32 3.91 -1.56 -1.53
C ARG A 32 2.40 -1.39 -1.75
N ILE A 33 1.69 -2.46 -2.08
CA ILE A 33 0.23 -2.44 -2.26
C ILE A 33 -0.48 -2.09 -0.96
N ILE A 34 -0.07 -2.67 0.18
CA ILE A 34 -0.65 -2.35 1.49
C ILE A 34 -0.44 -0.87 1.83
N ARG A 35 0.79 -0.36 1.67
CA ARG A 35 1.10 1.05 1.95
C ARG A 35 0.32 2.01 1.04
N PHE A 36 0.22 1.69 -0.25
CA PHE A 36 -0.58 2.44 -1.20
C PHE A 36 -2.06 2.49 -0.79
N ASN A 37 -2.66 1.33 -0.47
CA ASN A 37 -4.05 1.28 -0.02
C ASN A 37 -4.29 2.07 1.27
N ARG A 38 -3.34 2.01 2.22
CA ARG A 38 -3.41 2.78 3.46
C ARG A 38 -3.36 4.29 3.18
N ALA A 39 -2.48 4.72 2.28
CA ALA A 39 -2.37 6.13 1.89
C ALA A 39 -3.64 6.65 1.19
N ALA A 40 -4.22 5.85 0.29
CA ALA A 40 -5.47 6.19 -0.38
C ALA A 40 -6.62 6.32 0.62
N ARG A 41 -6.79 5.35 1.52
CA ARG A 41 -7.81 5.39 2.58
C ARG A 41 -7.64 6.60 3.50
N LEU A 42 -6.43 6.83 4.01
CA LEU A 42 -6.14 7.94 4.93
C LEU A 42 -6.44 9.30 4.28
N ARG A 43 -6.16 9.44 2.98
CA ARG A 43 -6.49 10.65 2.22
C ARG A 43 -8.01 10.82 2.04
N SER A 44 -8.74 9.72 1.83
CA SER A 44 -10.20 9.70 1.69
C SER A 44 -10.90 10.04 3.02
N ASP A 45 -10.47 9.41 4.12
CA ASP A 45 -10.99 9.65 5.46
C ASP A 45 -10.67 11.06 5.98
N HIS A 46 -9.54 11.61 5.55
CA HIS A 46 -9.10 12.95 5.93
C HIS A 46 -8.75 13.84 4.73
N PRO A 47 -9.77 14.42 4.05
CA PRO A 47 -9.59 15.25 2.87
C PRO A 47 -8.74 16.51 3.08
N THR A 48 -8.53 16.92 4.33
CA THR A 48 -7.73 18.10 4.70
C THR A 48 -6.25 17.81 4.94
N HIS A 49 -5.83 16.54 4.98
CA HIS A 49 -4.43 16.19 5.20
C HIS A 49 -3.58 16.44 3.96
N ASP A 50 -2.40 17.01 4.17
CA ASP A 50 -1.39 17.12 3.13
C ASP A 50 -0.75 15.75 2.85
N TRP A 51 -0.32 15.55 1.60
CA TRP A 51 0.26 14.30 1.14
C TRP A 51 1.57 13.94 1.84
N LEU A 52 2.33 14.93 2.33
CA LEU A 52 3.50 14.65 3.15
C LEU A 52 3.11 13.93 4.44
N ARG A 53 2.06 14.40 5.10
CA ARG A 53 1.54 13.77 6.32
C ARG A 53 0.98 12.38 6.04
N VAL A 54 0.20 12.24 4.97
CA VAL A 54 -0.33 10.93 4.52
C VAL A 54 0.82 9.95 4.23
N ALA A 55 1.91 10.40 3.60
CA ALA A 55 3.08 9.58 3.32
C ALA A 55 3.69 9.01 4.62
N LEU A 56 3.97 9.88 5.58
CA LEU A 56 4.59 9.51 6.85
C LEU A 56 3.72 8.53 7.64
N GLU A 57 2.41 8.81 7.75
CA GLU A 57 1.47 7.95 8.49
C GLU A 57 1.19 6.61 7.79
N SER A 58 1.40 6.53 6.47
CA SER A 58 1.22 5.31 5.68
C SER A 58 2.48 4.44 5.59
N GLY A 59 3.60 4.85 6.21
CA GLY A 59 4.86 4.10 6.21
C GLY A 59 5.75 4.37 4.98
N TYR A 60 5.61 5.54 4.37
CA TYR A 60 6.59 6.07 3.40
C TYR A 60 7.63 6.93 4.10
N TYR A 61 8.85 6.92 3.56
CA TYR A 61 9.93 7.79 4.04
C TYR A 61 9.72 9.25 3.66
N ASP A 62 9.19 9.50 2.46
CA ASP A 62 8.93 10.84 1.93
C ASP A 62 7.79 10.82 0.89
N TYR A 63 7.39 12.02 0.48
CA TYR A 63 6.38 12.21 -0.56
C TYR A 63 6.78 11.63 -1.93
N GLN A 64 8.06 11.60 -2.29
CA GLN A 64 8.52 11.10 -3.59
C GLN A 64 8.32 9.58 -3.72
N HIS A 65 8.56 8.84 -2.64
CA HIS A 65 8.28 7.40 -2.59
C HIS A 65 6.79 7.12 -2.72
N LEU A 66 5.94 7.90 -2.05
CA LEU A 66 4.50 7.81 -2.20
C LEU A 66 4.08 8.12 -3.65
N ALA A 67 4.51 9.25 -4.20
CA ALA A 67 4.14 9.67 -5.56
C ALA A 67 4.59 8.67 -6.62
N ARG A 68 5.75 8.02 -6.44
CA ARG A 68 6.23 6.95 -7.31
C ARG A 68 5.33 5.72 -7.27
N ASP A 69 4.83 5.34 -6.09
CA ASP A 69 3.90 4.22 -5.95
C ASP A 69 2.54 4.53 -6.57
N PHE A 70 2.00 5.73 -6.34
CA PHE A 70 0.75 6.18 -7.00
C PHE A 70 0.87 6.12 -8.51
N ARG A 71 1.96 6.64 -9.09
CA ARG A 71 2.21 6.57 -10.53
C ARG A 71 2.41 5.13 -11.02
N ALA A 72 3.03 4.27 -10.23
CA ALA A 72 3.24 2.88 -10.60
C ALA A 72 1.92 2.09 -10.66
N PHE A 73 1.02 2.31 -9.71
CA PHE A 73 -0.23 1.55 -9.57
C PHE A 73 -1.40 2.15 -10.35
N THR A 74 -1.53 3.47 -10.37
CA THR A 74 -2.69 4.17 -10.95
C THR A 74 -2.38 4.92 -12.23
N LYS A 75 -1.08 5.08 -12.57
CA LYS A 75 -0.57 5.99 -13.61
C LYS A 75 -0.80 7.48 -13.33
N LEU A 76 -1.35 7.81 -12.16
CA LEU A 76 -1.66 9.17 -11.73
C LEU A 76 -0.72 9.62 -10.62
N ASN A 77 -0.55 10.93 -10.46
CA ASN A 77 0.06 11.49 -9.27
C ASN A 77 -0.95 11.58 -8.10
N PRO A 78 -0.50 11.75 -6.85
CA PRO A 78 -1.40 11.77 -5.70
C PRO A 78 -2.50 12.84 -5.80
N ASN A 79 -2.18 14.04 -6.27
CA ASN A 79 -3.17 15.12 -6.43
C ASN A 79 -4.20 14.83 -7.53
N GLU A 80 -3.78 14.22 -8.64
CA GLU A 80 -4.70 13.76 -9.70
C GLU A 80 -5.61 12.65 -9.20
N PHE A 81 -5.05 11.71 -8.42
CA PHE A 81 -5.80 10.62 -7.83
C PHE A 81 -6.94 11.12 -6.94
N THR A 82 -6.69 12.11 -6.08
CA THR A 82 -7.76 12.71 -5.25
C THR A 82 -8.90 13.37 -6.01
N GLN A 83 -8.66 13.84 -7.23
CA GLN A 83 -9.72 14.45 -8.04
C GLN A 83 -10.64 13.40 -8.65
N ILE A 84 -10.14 12.19 -8.86
CA ILE A 84 -10.89 11.06 -9.40
C ILE A 84 -11.56 10.27 -8.26
N ASP A 85 -10.90 10.13 -7.11
CA ASP A 85 -11.40 9.38 -5.94
C ASP A 85 -12.65 9.98 -5.26
N GLY A 86 -13.09 11.19 -5.66
CA GLY A 86 -14.45 11.65 -5.39
C GLY A 86 -15.53 10.71 -5.95
N LEU A 87 -15.15 9.80 -6.86
CA LEU A 87 -15.92 8.68 -7.38
C LEU A 87 -15.39 7.36 -6.79
N ALA A 88 -15.43 7.23 -5.45
CA ALA A 88 -15.39 5.97 -4.69
C ALA A 88 -14.36 4.91 -5.15
N VAL A 89 -13.36 4.66 -4.31
CA VAL A 89 -12.66 3.37 -4.29
C VAL A 89 -13.28 2.52 -3.18
N PRO A 90 -14.37 1.77 -3.42
CA PRO A 90 -14.77 0.72 -2.52
C PRO A 90 -13.84 -0.48 -2.73
N CYS A 91 -12.54 -0.31 -2.50
CA CYS A 91 -11.67 -1.45 -2.25
C CYS A 91 -11.87 -1.87 -0.79
N ALA A 92 -13.06 -2.39 -0.49
CA ALA A 92 -13.34 -3.17 0.71
C ALA A 92 -12.51 -4.47 0.61
N PHE A 93 -11.22 -4.35 0.87
CA PHE A 93 -10.36 -5.48 1.19
C PHE A 93 -10.28 -5.55 2.71
N GLY A 94 -11.14 -6.37 3.30
CA GLY A 94 -10.99 -6.82 4.68
C GLY A 94 -12.05 -6.37 5.68
N ASP A 95 -13.34 -6.30 5.32
CA ASP A 95 -14.39 -6.47 6.33
C ASP A 95 -14.38 -7.94 6.80
N VAL A 96 -13.38 -8.29 7.61
CA VAL A 96 -13.46 -9.45 8.49
C VAL A 96 -14.02 -8.89 9.79
N SER A 97 -15.36 -8.75 9.83
CA SER A 97 -16.07 -8.65 11.10
C SER A 97 -15.94 -9.99 11.85
N PRO A 98 -15.87 -9.97 13.20
CA PRO A 98 -15.72 -11.16 14.02
C PRO A 98 -16.88 -12.14 13.93
#